data_AF-A0A5M9N8P4-F1
#
_entry.id   AF-A0A5M9N8P4-F1
#
_cell.length_a   1.000
_cell.length_b   1.000
_cell.length_c   1.000
_cell.angle_alpha   90.00
_cell.angle_beta   90.00
_cell.angle_gamma   90.00
#
_symmetry.space_group_name_H-M   'P 1'
#
loop_
_entity.id
_entity.type
_entity.pdbx_description
1 polymer ?
#
loop_
_entity_poly.entity_id
_entity_poly.type
_entity_poly.pdbx_seq_one_letter_code
_entity_poly.pdbx_strand_id
1 'polypeptide(L)'
;MGELMSIFELFLGLFNDMFFAAIPAVGFALVFNVPQRALIYCALGGSIGHGSRYLMMHFGIPIEWATFFAATVVGLIGVHWSHKLLAHPKVFTVAALIPMVPGVFAFKAMIAMVEINRAGYTPELLAMLMENFLKSMFIIAGLAVGLAVPGLLFYRRRPIV
;
A
#
# COMPACT_ATOMS: atom_id res chain seq x y z
N MET A 1 -10.04 -3.14 -32.82
CA MET A 1 -10.45 -4.21 -31.88
C MET A 1 -9.43 -4.41 -30.76
N GLY A 2 -8.11 -4.47 -31.04
CA GLY A 2 -7.06 -4.70 -30.02
C GLY A 2 -6.86 -3.60 -28.97
N GLU A 3 -6.91 -2.32 -29.34
CA GLU A 3 -6.73 -1.21 -28.38
C GLU A 3 -7.93 -1.03 -27.44
N LEU A 4 -9.16 -1.18 -27.96
CA LEU A 4 -10.38 -1.13 -27.14
C LEU A 4 -10.44 -2.28 -26.14
N MET A 5 -9.99 -3.47 -26.55
CA MET A 5 -9.88 -4.65 -25.68
C MET A 5 -8.84 -4.41 -24.58
N SER A 6 -7.72 -3.76 -24.88
CA SER A 6 -6.70 -3.37 -23.87
C SER A 6 -7.22 -2.37 -22.85
N ILE A 7 -8.04 -1.40 -23.25
CA ILE A 7 -8.61 -0.41 -22.33
C ILE A 7 -9.65 -1.06 -21.42
N PHE A 8 -10.50 -1.93 -21.97
CA PHE A 8 -11.49 -2.66 -21.18
C PHE A 8 -10.83 -3.55 -20.12
N GLU A 9 -9.80 -4.31 -20.48
CA GLU A 9 -9.03 -5.13 -19.54
C GLU A 9 -8.37 -4.30 -18.44
N LEU A 10 -7.86 -3.11 -18.76
CA LEU A 10 -7.30 -2.19 -17.76
C LEU A 10 -8.36 -1.74 -16.74
N PHE A 11 -9.54 -1.32 -17.21
CA PHE A 11 -10.62 -0.88 -16.32
C PHE A 11 -11.15 -2.03 -15.46
N LEU A 12 -11.32 -3.21 -16.05
CA LEU A 12 -11.75 -4.40 -15.32
C LEU A 12 -10.73 -4.82 -14.26
N GLY A 13 -9.45 -4.86 -14.64
CA GLY A 13 -8.34 -5.16 -13.74
C GLY A 13 -8.24 -4.16 -12.59
N LEU A 14 -8.35 -2.86 -12.89
CA LEU A 14 -8.38 -1.80 -11.88
C LEU A 14 -9.56 -1.96 -10.92
N PHE A 15 -10.76 -2.20 -11.44
CA PHE A 15 -11.95 -2.39 -10.60
C PHE A 15 -11.79 -3.58 -9.65
N ASN A 16 -11.30 -4.72 -10.17
CA ASN A 16 -11.04 -5.90 -9.37
C ASN A 16 -9.98 -5.62 -8.28
N ASP A 17 -8.87 -4.98 -8.66
CA ASP A 17 -7.79 -4.61 -7.73
C ASP A 17 -8.30 -3.73 -6.59
N MET A 18 -9.07 -2.69 -6.92
CA MET A 18 -9.68 -1.78 -5.94
C MET A 18 -10.68 -2.50 -5.03
N PHE A 19 -11.56 -3.32 -5.61
CA PHE A 19 -12.59 -4.06 -4.87
C PHE A 19 -11.97 -5.03 -3.86
N PHE A 20 -11.01 -5.84 -4.30
CA PHE A 20 -10.35 -6.82 -3.43
C PHE A 20 -9.42 -6.16 -2.41
N ALA A 21 -8.87 -4.98 -2.67
CA ALA A 21 -8.10 -4.23 -1.67
C ALA A 21 -8.99 -3.64 -0.56
N ALA A 22 -10.24 -3.31 -0.86
CA ALA A 22 -11.19 -2.75 0.12
C ALA A 22 -11.51 -3.73 1.25
N ILE A 23 -11.63 -5.02 0.94
CA ILE A 23 -12.01 -6.08 1.88
C ILE A 23 -11.00 -6.20 3.06
N PRO A 24 -9.70 -6.44 2.83
CA PRO A 24 -8.71 -6.48 3.91
C PRO A 24 -8.57 -5.11 4.60
N ALA A 25 -8.72 -3.98 3.89
CA ALA A 25 -8.70 -2.67 4.53
C ALA A 25 -9.81 -2.53 5.58
N VAL A 26 -11.03 -2.98 5.30
CA VAL A 26 -12.13 -3.03 6.27
C VAL A 26 -11.86 -4.05 7.39
N GLY A 27 -11.38 -5.24 7.04
CA GLY A 27 -11.05 -6.29 8.01
C GLY A 27 -10.04 -5.81 9.05
N PHE A 28 -8.95 -5.18 8.62
CA PHE A 28 -7.97 -4.60 9.53
C PHE A 28 -8.48 -3.35 10.27
N ALA A 29 -9.36 -2.55 9.65
CA ALA A 29 -10.01 -1.45 10.36
C ALA A 29 -10.85 -1.96 11.55
N LEU A 30 -11.56 -3.08 11.39
CA LEU A 30 -12.28 -3.74 12.49
C LEU A 30 -11.31 -4.23 13.58
N VAL A 31 -10.18 -4.85 13.20
CA VAL A 31 -9.13 -5.27 14.15
C VAL A 31 -8.58 -4.09 14.95
N PHE A 32 -8.46 -2.92 14.32
CA PHE A 32 -8.02 -1.68 14.97
C PHE A 32 -9.13 -0.92 15.68
N ASN A 33 -10.31 -1.52 15.86
CA ASN A 33 -11.46 -0.91 16.54
C ASN A 33 -11.87 0.44 15.93
N VAL A 34 -11.77 0.58 14.60
CA VAL A 34 -12.24 1.77 13.90
C VAL A 34 -13.77 1.85 14.02
N PRO A 35 -14.35 3.02 14.36
CA PRO A 35 -15.79 3.18 14.47
C PRO A 35 -16.52 2.74 13.19
N GLN A 36 -17.69 2.11 13.31
CA GLN A 36 -18.44 1.58 12.16
C GLN A 36 -18.68 2.62 11.06
N ARG A 37 -18.99 3.87 11.44
CA ARG A 37 -19.20 4.99 10.50
C ARG A 37 -17.93 5.37 9.72
N ALA A 38 -16.76 5.04 10.23
CA ALA A 38 -15.46 5.32 9.63
C ALA A 38 -14.98 4.19 8.68
N LEU A 39 -15.55 2.98 8.76
CA LEU A 39 -15.11 1.82 7.96
C LEU A 39 -15.20 2.05 6.45
N ILE A 40 -16.21 2.79 5.99
CA ILE A 40 -16.35 3.13 4.57
C ILE A 40 -15.15 3.94 4.06
N TYR A 41 -14.57 4.80 4.89
CA TYR A 41 -13.38 5.58 4.52
C TYR A 41 -12.12 4.71 4.51
N CYS A 42 -12.04 3.67 5.36
CA CYS A 42 -10.96 2.68 5.27
C CYS A 42 -11.07 1.87 3.96
N ALA A 43 -12.28 1.45 3.58
CA ALA A 43 -12.55 0.74 2.33
C ALA A 43 -12.15 1.59 1.11
N LEU A 44 -12.61 2.84 1.08
CA LEU A 44 -12.28 3.80 0.02
C LEU A 44 -10.79 4.11 -0.01
N GLY A 45 -10.16 4.32 1.15
CA GLY A 45 -8.72 4.55 1.25
C GLY A 45 -7.91 3.37 0.72
N GLY A 46 -8.29 2.14 1.06
CA GLY A 46 -7.64 0.93 0.54
C GLY A 46 -7.83 0.76 -0.96
N SER A 47 -9.04 1.00 -1.45
CA SER A 47 -9.35 1.00 -2.89
C SER A 47 -8.51 2.01 -3.65
N ILE A 48 -8.49 3.27 -3.20
CA ILE A 48 -7.76 4.36 -3.86
C ILE A 48 -6.25 4.11 -3.79
N GLY A 49 -5.73 3.68 -2.64
CA GLY A 49 -4.31 3.39 -2.49
C GLY A 49 -3.85 2.28 -3.43
N HIS A 50 -4.51 1.13 -3.38
CA HIS A 50 -4.11 -0.02 -4.19
C HIS A 50 -4.35 0.24 -5.69
N GLY A 51 -5.49 0.84 -6.04
CA GLY A 51 -5.79 1.23 -7.43
C GLY A 51 -4.81 2.25 -8.01
N SER A 52 -4.37 3.23 -7.21
CA SER A 52 -3.32 4.19 -7.63
C SER A 52 -2.01 3.46 -7.91
N ARG A 53 -1.62 2.54 -7.03
CA ARG A 53 -0.43 1.70 -7.21
C ARG A 53 -0.55 0.82 -8.46
N TYR A 54 -1.70 0.19 -8.68
CA TYR A 54 -1.98 -0.63 -9.86
C TYR A 54 -1.84 0.17 -11.16
N LEU A 55 -2.43 1.36 -11.24
CA LEU A 55 -2.30 2.24 -12.41
C LEU A 55 -0.86 2.64 -12.67
N MET A 56 -0.12 3.05 -11.63
CA MET A 56 1.29 3.42 -11.76
C MET A 56 2.12 2.24 -12.29
N MET A 57 1.89 1.03 -11.77
CA MET A 57 2.57 -0.18 -12.24
C MET A 57 2.21 -0.53 -13.68
N HIS A 58 0.96 -0.32 -14.11
CA HIS A 58 0.55 -0.51 -15.50
C HIS A 58 1.34 0.38 -16.47
N PHE A 59 1.66 1.62 -16.06
CA PHE A 59 2.49 2.55 -16.82
C PHE A 59 4.00 2.38 -16.61
N GLY A 60 4.44 1.26 -16.03
CA GLY A 60 5.85 0.91 -15.91
C GLY A 60 6.58 1.51 -14.71
N ILE A 61 5.88 2.15 -13.77
CA ILE A 61 6.49 2.62 -12.52
C ILE A 61 6.78 1.41 -11.62
N PRO A 62 8.01 1.26 -11.11
CA PRO A 62 8.35 0.18 -10.19
C PRO A 62 7.47 0.15 -8.95
N ILE A 63 7.21 -1.05 -8.43
CA ILE A 63 6.30 -1.32 -7.32
C ILE A 63 6.64 -0.51 -6.06
N GLU A 64 7.92 -0.23 -5.81
CA GLU A 64 8.43 0.54 -4.69
C GLU A 64 7.97 2.00 -4.78
N TRP A 65 8.22 2.63 -5.93
CA TRP A 65 7.81 4.02 -6.21
C TRP A 65 6.30 4.17 -6.29
N ALA A 66 5.62 3.23 -6.96
CA ALA A 66 4.18 3.20 -7.04
C ALA A 66 3.55 3.12 -5.64
N THR A 67 4.12 2.30 -4.74
CA THR A 67 3.62 2.20 -3.37
C THR A 67 3.87 3.48 -2.57
N PHE A 68 5.04 4.12 -2.72
CA PHE A 68 5.35 5.40 -2.09
C PHE A 68 4.33 6.48 -2.47
N PHE A 69 4.10 6.70 -3.76
CA PHE A 69 3.15 7.71 -4.22
C PHE A 69 1.71 7.38 -3.85
N ALA A 70 1.32 6.10 -3.91
CA ALA A 70 0.00 5.66 -3.46
C ALA A 70 -0.23 5.93 -1.96
N ALA A 71 0.77 5.66 -1.12
CA ALA A 71 0.72 5.97 0.31
C ALA A 71 0.60 7.48 0.57
N THR A 72 1.29 8.31 -0.22
CA THR A 72 1.14 9.76 -0.16
C THR A 72 -0.26 10.20 -0.56
N VAL A 73 -0.84 9.67 -1.63
CA VAL A 73 -2.22 9.97 -2.04
C VAL A 73 -3.21 9.64 -0.90
N VAL A 74 -3.12 8.44 -0.33
CA VAL A 74 -3.97 8.05 0.80
C VAL A 74 -3.74 8.93 2.02
N GLY A 75 -2.49 9.29 2.31
CA GLY A 75 -2.14 10.22 3.38
C GLY A 75 -2.80 11.60 3.20
N LEU A 76 -2.71 12.18 2.00
CA LEU A 76 -3.29 13.47 1.66
C LEU A 76 -4.82 13.44 1.81
N ILE A 77 -5.45 12.39 1.28
CA ILE A 77 -6.89 12.16 1.43
C ILE A 77 -7.27 12.00 2.90
N GLY A 78 -6.46 11.27 3.68
CA GLY A 78 -6.67 11.10 5.11
C GLY A 78 -6.62 12.41 5.90
N VAL A 79 -5.70 13.32 5.56
CA VAL A 79 -5.68 14.68 6.14
C VAL A 79 -6.95 15.43 5.76
N HIS A 80 -7.36 15.39 4.49
CA HIS A 80 -8.61 16.04 4.06
C HIS A 80 -9.84 15.49 4.81
N TRP A 81 -9.98 14.17 4.92
CA TRP A 81 -11.06 13.54 5.68
C TRP A 81 -10.99 13.85 7.16
N SER A 82 -9.80 14.02 7.74
CA SER A 82 -9.67 14.34 9.16
C SER A 82 -10.32 15.66 9.54
N HIS A 83 -10.17 16.68 8.70
CA HIS A 83 -10.81 17.98 8.90
C HIS A 83 -12.33 17.89 8.72
N LYS A 84 -12.81 17.09 7.75
CA LYS A 84 -14.23 16.95 7.46
C LYS A 84 -14.98 16.10 8.50
N LEU A 85 -14.35 15.04 9.00
CA LEU A 85 -14.96 14.06 9.90
C LEU A 85 -14.57 14.26 11.37
N LEU A 86 -13.74 15.26 11.67
CA LEU A 86 -13.24 15.57 13.01
C LEU A 86 -12.60 14.35 13.70
N ALA A 87 -11.90 13.53 12.91
CA ALA A 87 -11.25 12.30 13.35
C ALA A 87 -9.79 12.29 12.90
N HIS A 88 -8.88 11.79 13.73
CA HIS A 88 -7.46 11.80 13.41
C HIS A 88 -7.17 10.99 12.11
N PRO A 89 -6.30 11.47 11.18
CA PRO A 89 -6.08 10.81 9.88
C PRO A 89 -5.77 9.30 9.98
N LYS A 90 -4.99 8.92 11.01
CA LYS A 90 -4.61 7.52 11.30
C LYS A 90 -5.78 6.56 11.46
N VAL A 91 -6.97 7.05 11.83
CA VAL A 91 -8.20 6.22 11.92
C VAL A 91 -8.50 5.56 10.57
N PHE A 92 -8.22 6.25 9.47
CA PHE A 92 -8.52 5.77 8.12
C PHE A 92 -7.29 5.22 7.41
N THR A 93 -6.15 5.92 7.51
CA THR A 93 -5.00 5.68 6.64
C THR A 93 -4.20 4.44 7.00
N VAL A 94 -4.12 4.07 8.29
CA VAL A 94 -3.34 2.91 8.71
C VAL A 94 -3.97 1.62 8.17
N ALA A 95 -5.27 1.43 8.39
CA ALA A 95 -5.99 0.26 7.90
C ALA A 95 -6.03 0.21 6.35
N ALA A 96 -6.23 1.38 5.71
CA ALA A 96 -6.26 1.50 4.25
C ALA A 96 -4.97 1.04 3.56
N LEU A 97 -3.80 1.21 4.19
CA LEU A 97 -2.51 0.88 3.57
C LEU A 97 -2.05 -0.57 3.77
N ILE A 98 -2.71 -1.32 4.67
CA ILE A 98 -2.32 -2.72 4.97
C ILE A 98 -2.34 -3.65 3.75
N PRO A 99 -3.31 -3.56 2.81
CA PRO A 99 -3.32 -4.42 1.62
C PRO A 99 -2.06 -4.27 0.75
N MET A 100 -1.31 -3.17 0.86
CA MET A 100 -0.08 -2.93 0.12
C MET A 100 1.20 -3.39 0.88
N VAL A 101 1.08 -3.92 2.10
CA VAL A 101 2.21 -4.44 2.86
C VAL A 101 2.78 -5.68 2.13
N PRO A 102 4.09 -5.76 1.89
CA PRO A 102 4.70 -6.74 0.98
C PRO A 102 4.89 -8.12 1.64
N GLY A 103 3.85 -8.68 2.26
CA GLY A 103 3.94 -9.95 3.00
C GLY A 103 4.39 -11.14 2.15
N VAL A 104 3.93 -11.22 0.90
CA VAL A 104 4.33 -12.30 -0.03
C VAL A 104 5.81 -12.23 -0.38
N PHE A 105 6.34 -11.03 -0.65
CA PHE A 105 7.76 -10.85 -0.91
C PHE A 105 8.58 -11.22 0.33
N ALA A 106 8.19 -10.72 1.51
CA ALA A 106 8.87 -11.04 2.76
C ALA A 106 8.89 -12.55 3.04
N PHE A 107 7.76 -13.22 2.82
CA PHE A 107 7.65 -14.66 3.00
C PHE A 107 8.52 -15.46 2.00
N LYS A 108 8.57 -15.06 0.72
CA LYS A 108 9.46 -15.68 -0.27
C LYS A 108 10.94 -15.52 0.11
N ALA A 109 11.33 -14.36 0.61
CA ALA A 109 12.68 -14.14 1.12
C ALA A 109 12.99 -15.09 2.29
N MET A 110 12.07 -15.23 3.26
CA MET A 110 12.25 -16.17 4.37
C MET A 110 12.34 -17.63 3.91
N ILE A 111 11.49 -18.07 2.96
CA ILE A 111 11.58 -19.42 2.39
C ILE A 111 12.96 -19.64 1.75
N ALA A 112 13.43 -18.71 0.91
CA ALA A 112 14.73 -18.83 0.27
C ALA A 112 15.88 -18.94 1.29
N MET A 113 15.81 -18.17 2.39
CA MET A 113 16.79 -18.26 3.49
C MET A 113 16.77 -19.63 4.18
N VAL A 114 15.58 -20.18 4.45
CA VAL A 114 15.42 -21.51 5.05
C VAL A 114 15.94 -22.61 4.12
N GLU A 115 15.66 -22.50 2.82
CA GLU A 115 16.15 -23.47 1.83
C GLU A 115 17.66 -23.43 1.68
N ILE A 116 18.30 -22.25 1.73
CA ILE A 116 19.77 -22.15 1.76
C ILE A 116 20.35 -22.88 2.98
N ASN A 117 19.69 -22.77 4.14
CA ASN A 117 20.11 -23.46 5.35
C ASN A 117 19.91 -24.98 5.28
N ARG A 118 18.83 -25.45 4.64
CA ARG A 118 18.46 -26.88 4.59
C ARG A 118 19.12 -27.65 3.44
N ALA A 119 19.11 -27.08 2.24
CA ALA A 119 19.54 -27.73 1.00
C ALA A 119 20.89 -27.22 0.48
N GLY A 120 21.43 -26.16 1.09
CA GLY A 120 22.68 -25.54 0.70
C GLY A 120 22.51 -24.34 -0.24
N TYR A 121 23.62 -23.65 -0.47
CA TYR A 121 23.66 -22.45 -1.29
C TYR A 121 23.45 -22.76 -2.78
N THR A 122 22.53 -22.02 -3.41
CA THR A 122 22.44 -21.91 -4.87
C THR A 122 22.33 -20.43 -5.29
N PRO A 123 22.87 -20.04 -6.46
CA PRO A 123 22.73 -18.68 -6.96
C PRO A 123 21.26 -18.23 -7.08
N GLU A 124 20.36 -19.14 -7.45
CA GLU A 124 18.93 -18.87 -7.63
C GLU A 124 18.24 -18.56 -6.29
N LEU A 125 18.57 -19.32 -5.24
CA LEU A 125 18.04 -19.05 -3.90
C LEU A 125 18.57 -17.74 -3.34
N LEU A 126 19.84 -17.42 -3.56
CA LEU A 126 20.40 -16.13 -3.14
C LEU A 126 19.74 -14.96 -3.88
N ALA A 127 19.54 -15.07 -5.19
CA ALA A 127 18.83 -14.06 -5.97
C ALA A 127 17.38 -13.88 -5.47
N MET A 128 16.65 -14.98 -5.27
CA MET A 128 15.29 -14.94 -4.71
C MET A 128 15.25 -14.26 -3.34
N LEU A 129 16.20 -14.60 -2.46
CA LEU A 129 16.33 -14.00 -1.14
C LEU A 129 16.56 -12.49 -1.26
N MET A 130 17.59 -12.06 -1.99
CA MET A 130 17.98 -10.65 -2.10
C MET A 130 16.90 -9.81 -2.78
N GLU A 131 16.34 -10.26 -3.90
CA GLU A 131 15.32 -9.50 -4.63
C GLU A 131 14.06 -9.29 -3.79
N ASN A 132 13.54 -10.37 -3.18
CA ASN A 132 12.30 -10.27 -2.41
C ASN A 132 12.52 -9.52 -1.09
N PHE A 133 13.68 -9.67 -0.47
CA PHE A 133 14.06 -8.92 0.72
C PHE A 133 14.13 -7.41 0.43
N LEU A 134 14.87 -7.01 -0.61
CA LEU A 134 15.01 -5.60 -0.99
C LEU A 134 13.67 -5.00 -1.43
N LYS A 135 12.88 -5.71 -2.24
CA LYS A 135 11.51 -5.28 -2.60
C LYS A 135 10.66 -5.03 -1.35
N SER A 136 10.67 -5.97 -0.41
CA SER A 136 9.91 -5.83 0.84
C SER A 136 10.36 -4.61 1.65
N MET A 137 11.67 -4.44 1.81
CA MET A 137 12.24 -3.34 2.56
C MET A 137 11.87 -1.98 1.94
N PHE A 138 12.02 -1.84 0.62
CA PHE A 138 11.70 -0.59 -0.07
C PHE A 138 10.21 -0.30 -0.13
N ILE A 139 9.35 -1.30 -0.27
CA ILE A 139 7.89 -1.12 -0.21
C ILE A 139 7.48 -0.65 1.19
N ILE A 140 8.00 -1.27 2.27
CA ILE A 140 7.71 -0.84 3.65
C ILE A 140 8.22 0.59 3.89
N ALA A 141 9.45 0.90 3.46
CA ALA A 141 9.99 2.25 3.56
C ALA A 141 9.13 3.26 2.77
N GLY A 142 8.72 2.91 1.54
CA GLY A 142 7.84 3.72 0.71
C GLY A 142 6.49 3.98 1.36
N LEU A 143 5.86 2.97 1.97
CA LEU A 143 4.62 3.14 2.74
C LEU A 143 4.81 4.10 3.91
N ALA A 144 5.87 3.91 4.70
CA ALA A 144 6.13 4.72 5.89
C ALA A 144 6.42 6.18 5.55
N VAL A 145 7.33 6.42 4.60
CA VAL A 145 7.70 7.78 4.16
C VAL A 145 6.53 8.42 3.43
N GLY A 146 5.90 7.70 2.49
CA GLY A 146 4.79 8.21 1.69
C GLY A 146 3.62 8.68 2.55
N LEU A 147 3.24 7.89 3.56
CA LEU A 147 2.20 8.26 4.53
C LEU A 147 2.60 9.47 5.40
N ALA A 148 3.88 9.67 5.67
CA ALA A 148 4.38 10.79 6.48
C ALA A 148 4.41 12.13 5.71
N VAL A 149 4.45 12.11 4.37
CA VAL A 149 4.55 13.31 3.51
C VAL A 149 3.54 14.41 3.87
N PRO A 150 2.23 14.16 4.00
CA PRO A 150 1.26 15.20 4.39
C PRO A 150 1.56 15.80 5.76
N GLY A 151 1.98 14.97 6.72
CA GLY A 151 2.41 15.43 8.04
C GLY A 151 3.62 16.35 7.95
N LEU A 152 4.58 16.04 7.09
CA LEU A 152 5.78 16.86 6.88
C LEU A 152 5.49 18.17 6.14
N LEU A 153 4.53 18.17 5.21
CA LEU A 153 4.19 19.34 4.40
C LEU A 153 3.23 20.30 5.12
N PHE A 154 2.19 19.79 5.78
CA PHE A 154 1.10 20.60 6.33
C PHE A 154 1.17 20.83 7.83
N TYR A 155 1.73 19.89 8.61
CA TYR A 155 1.82 20.07 10.06
C TYR A 155 3.12 20.81 10.42
N ARG A 156 2.96 22.10 10.73
CA ARG A 156 4.03 22.98 11.21
C ARG A 156 4.50 22.55 12.60
N ARG A 157 5.81 22.35 12.79
CA ARG A 157 6.41 21.89 14.06
C ARG A 157 6.67 22.98 15.12
N ARG A 158 6.37 24.26 14.85
CA ARG A 158 6.61 25.36 15.81
C ARG A 158 5.29 25.89 16.39
N PRO A 159 5.19 26.08 17.72
CA PRO A 159 4.07 26.81 18.30
C PRO A 159 4.11 28.28 17.87
N ILE A 160 2.94 28.94 17.85
CA ILE A 160 2.78 30.37 17.49
C ILE A 160 3.26 31.29 18.63
N VAL A 161 3.76 30.72 19.73
CA VAL A 161 4.35 31.43 20.87
C VAL A 161 5.61 30.70 21.29
#